data_AF-A0A8S8XHR3-F1
#
_entry.id   AF-A0A8S8XHR3-F1
#
_cell.length_a   1.000
_cell.length_b   1.000
_cell.length_c   1.000
_cell.angle_alpha   90.00
_cell.angle_beta   90.00
_cell.angle_gamma   90.00
#
_symmetry.space_group_name_H-M   'P 1'
#
loop_
_entity.id
_entity.type
_entity.pdbx_description
1 polymer ?
#
loop_
_entity_poly.entity_id
_entity_poly.type
_entity_poly.pdbx_seq_one_letter_code
_entity_poly.pdbx_strand_id
1 'polypeptide(L)'
;MVAAAEIEALFDDEPRSLDSSLYSPLEKVAIWFAVGVFAAVSFGLIFANDLFWTDGLKPVVWDPIVKDAGAAGDAGYSPENTALYATTVLLCVVVLQAVFRKLTLPADDRMMYALIVWVILAPVLRVLEDSDFFNSDIDWLLISPIIHIHLAIWLVATGIISHTLAGKWDNSTEDSDREKSRTVLFITLGLLLFLHWSLLYQPSYSTHPDISMFWIALSFPTALYCLFYLIIRTADWPALTRGLISFGSATSILGLFHWFQFIASPWQQESGRIVESQPLWPVLIVLGLPALVCVYLYRYGKDDARHMKLTDYEPGVLPEGITLKSWEEAGDKVSQHPIEQLSRRALMANPMVSSNGIWSVMRWICNHGWH
;
A
#
# COMPACT_ATOMS: atom_id res chain seq x y z
N MET A 1 35.49 5.71 -23.04
CA MET A 1 34.13 5.38 -22.59
C MET A 1 33.21 6.07 -23.57
N VAL A 2 32.36 5.32 -24.26
CA VAL A 2 31.31 5.89 -25.12
C VAL A 2 30.34 6.62 -24.19
N ALA A 3 29.96 7.85 -24.51
CA ALA A 3 29.03 8.60 -23.67
C ALA A 3 27.63 7.98 -23.77
N ALA A 4 26.83 8.00 -22.70
CA ALA A 4 25.47 7.46 -22.71
C ALA A 4 24.63 8.07 -23.85
N ALA A 5 24.76 9.38 -24.07
CA ALA A 5 24.13 10.09 -25.19
C ALA A 5 24.53 9.58 -26.58
N GLU A 6 25.75 9.08 -26.77
CA GLU A 6 26.19 8.49 -28.04
C GLU A 6 25.56 7.11 -28.30
N ILE A 7 25.23 6.38 -27.23
CA ILE A 7 24.49 5.11 -27.31
C ILE A 7 23.01 5.39 -27.59
N GLU A 8 22.43 6.41 -26.94
CA GLU A 8 21.04 6.81 -27.17
C GLU A 8 20.80 7.33 -28.60
N ALA A 9 21.76 8.04 -29.19
CA ALA A 9 21.69 8.49 -30.57
C ALA A 9 21.56 7.35 -31.60
N LEU A 10 21.87 6.10 -31.23
CA LEU A 10 21.65 4.93 -32.08
C LEU A 10 20.15 4.63 -32.31
N PHE A 11 19.27 5.23 -31.51
CA PHE A 11 17.83 4.99 -31.54
C PHE A 11 17.03 6.16 -32.12
N ASP A 12 17.69 7.20 -32.64
CA ASP A 12 17.00 8.40 -33.18
C ASP A 12 16.08 8.07 -34.37
N ASP A 13 16.44 7.06 -35.16
CA ASP A 13 15.69 6.59 -36.35
C ASP A 13 14.64 5.50 -36.02
N GLU A 14 14.61 4.99 -34.79
CA GLU A 14 13.70 3.92 -34.36
C GLU A 14 12.31 4.49 -33.98
N PRO A 15 11.23 3.69 -34.07
CA PRO A 15 9.90 4.13 -33.70
C PRO A 15 9.86 4.45 -32.20
N ARG A 16 9.48 5.69 -31.87
CA ARG A 16 9.49 6.16 -30.49
C ARG A 16 8.47 5.43 -29.61
N SER A 17 8.84 5.23 -28.34
CA SER A 17 7.90 4.77 -27.32
C SER A 17 6.72 5.74 -27.17
N LEU A 18 5.56 5.22 -26.78
CA LEU A 18 4.39 6.05 -26.51
C LEU A 18 4.70 7.01 -25.35
N ASP A 19 4.38 8.29 -25.55
CA ASP A 19 4.49 9.31 -24.51
C ASP A 19 3.68 8.91 -23.26
N SER A 20 4.29 9.07 -22.09
CA SER A 20 3.70 8.73 -20.79
C SER A 20 2.38 9.47 -20.53
N SER A 21 2.16 10.63 -21.14
CA SER A 21 0.93 11.41 -21.02
C SER A 21 -0.26 10.83 -21.80
N LEU A 22 -0.06 9.85 -22.68
CA LEU A 22 -1.10 9.26 -23.51
C LEU A 22 -1.56 7.89 -22.98
N TYR A 23 -2.84 7.58 -23.22
CA TYR A 23 -3.37 6.24 -22.99
C TYR A 23 -3.08 5.35 -24.19
N SER A 24 -2.47 4.20 -23.93
CA SER A 24 -2.33 3.13 -24.91
C SER A 24 -3.71 2.58 -25.32
N PRO A 25 -3.82 1.94 -26.50
CA PRO A 25 -5.07 1.30 -26.93
C PRO A 25 -5.59 0.28 -25.90
N LEU A 26 -4.70 -0.50 -25.28
CA LEU A 26 -5.06 -1.47 -24.25
C LEU A 26 -5.64 -0.80 -23.01
N GLU A 27 -5.02 0.27 -22.53
CA GLU A 27 -5.54 1.03 -21.38
C GLU A 27 -6.90 1.65 -21.68
N LYS A 28 -7.12 2.19 -22.89
CA LYS A 28 -8.43 2.72 -23.30
C LYS A 28 -9.50 1.64 -23.29
N VAL A 29 -9.20 0.47 -23.85
CA VAL A 29 -10.13 -0.67 -23.85
C VAL A 29 -10.43 -1.11 -22.42
N ALA A 30 -9.42 -1.24 -21.57
CA ALA A 30 -9.58 -1.62 -20.16
C ALA A 30 -10.46 -0.60 -19.39
N ILE A 31 -10.23 0.71 -19.58
CA ILE A 31 -11.02 1.77 -18.94
C ILE A 31 -12.48 1.71 -19.40
N TRP A 32 -12.74 1.65 -20.71
CA TRP A 32 -14.12 1.58 -21.22
C TRP A 32 -14.82 0.29 -20.83
N PHE A 33 -14.11 -0.83 -20.79
CA PHE A 33 -14.64 -2.08 -20.26
C PHE A 33 -15.02 -1.95 -18.78
N ALA A 34 -14.15 -1.37 -17.95
CA ALA A 34 -14.42 -1.11 -16.54
C ALA A 34 -15.69 -0.26 -16.34
N VAL A 35 -15.81 0.82 -17.11
CA VAL A 35 -16.99 1.71 -17.10
C VAL A 35 -18.24 0.97 -17.55
N GLY A 36 -18.14 0.15 -18.60
CA GLY A 36 -19.24 -0.68 -19.10
C GLY A 36 -19.71 -1.69 -18.05
N VAL A 37 -18.79 -2.39 -17.38
CA VAL A 37 -19.10 -3.33 -16.29
C VAL A 37 -19.76 -2.59 -15.12
N PHE A 38 -19.20 -1.47 -14.68
CA PHE A 38 -19.76 -0.68 -13.59
C PHE A 38 -21.19 -0.19 -13.91
N ALA A 39 -21.41 0.29 -15.14
CA ALA A 39 -22.72 0.72 -15.60
C ALA A 39 -23.71 -0.46 -15.65
N ALA A 40 -23.29 -1.62 -16.18
CA ALA A 40 -24.12 -2.82 -16.25
C ALA A 40 -24.48 -3.34 -14.85
N VAL A 41 -23.53 -3.37 -13.91
CA VAL A 41 -23.77 -3.76 -12.52
C VAL A 41 -24.73 -2.79 -11.85
N SER A 42 -24.50 -1.49 -11.97
CA SER A 42 -25.36 -0.46 -11.39
C SER A 42 -26.78 -0.54 -11.96
N PHE A 43 -26.91 -0.71 -13.27
CA PHE A 43 -28.21 -0.87 -13.94
C PHE A 43 -28.91 -2.16 -13.51
N GLY A 44 -28.18 -3.29 -13.43
CA GLY A 44 -28.71 -4.57 -12.97
C GLY A 44 -29.21 -4.50 -11.52
N LEU A 45 -28.46 -3.84 -10.64
CA LEU A 45 -28.85 -3.65 -9.23
C LEU A 45 -30.10 -2.78 -9.07
N ILE A 46 -30.28 -1.77 -9.93
CA ILE A 46 -31.41 -0.82 -9.85
C ILE A 46 -32.67 -1.40 -10.50
N PHE A 47 -32.54 -2.01 -11.68
CA PHE A 47 -33.69 -2.37 -12.52
C PHE A 47 -34.05 -3.86 -12.49
N ALA A 48 -33.15 -4.73 -12.03
CA ALA A 48 -33.34 -6.18 -12.04
C ALA A 48 -32.66 -6.86 -10.83
N ASN A 49 -32.85 -6.29 -9.63
CA ASN A 49 -32.12 -6.72 -8.42
C ASN A 49 -32.25 -8.21 -8.12
N ASP A 50 -33.47 -8.77 -8.17
CA ASP A 50 -33.70 -10.17 -7.84
C ASP A 50 -32.95 -11.12 -8.78
N LEU A 51 -33.00 -10.86 -10.09
CA LEU A 51 -32.33 -11.68 -11.09
C LEU A 51 -30.81 -11.48 -11.09
N PHE A 52 -30.35 -10.24 -10.88
CA PHE A 52 -28.95 -9.86 -11.06
C PHE A 52 -28.11 -10.02 -9.78
N TRP A 53 -28.66 -9.62 -8.64
CA TRP A 53 -28.02 -9.75 -7.33
C TRP A 53 -28.38 -11.07 -6.67
N THR A 54 -29.65 -11.30 -6.36
CA THR A 54 -30.07 -12.43 -5.51
C THR A 54 -29.74 -13.79 -6.14
N ASP A 55 -30.06 -13.98 -7.42
CA ASP A 55 -29.83 -15.25 -8.12
C ASP A 55 -28.49 -15.30 -8.87
N GLY A 56 -27.87 -14.14 -9.14
CA GLY A 56 -26.67 -14.01 -9.97
C GLY A 56 -25.39 -13.78 -9.15
N LEU A 57 -25.14 -12.52 -8.79
CA LEU A 57 -23.88 -12.10 -8.16
C LEU A 57 -23.74 -12.57 -6.71
N LYS A 58 -24.83 -12.67 -5.94
CA LYS A 58 -24.78 -13.00 -4.52
C LYS A 58 -24.20 -14.41 -4.28
N PRO A 59 -24.64 -15.49 -4.95
CA PRO A 59 -24.05 -16.82 -4.77
C PRO A 59 -22.58 -16.93 -5.20
N VAL A 60 -22.17 -16.13 -6.19
CA VAL A 60 -20.82 -16.19 -6.79
C VAL A 60 -19.82 -15.33 -6.02
N VAL A 61 -20.23 -14.12 -5.62
CA VAL A 61 -19.34 -13.11 -5.03
C VAL A 61 -19.55 -12.98 -3.52
N TRP A 62 -20.80 -12.93 -3.06
CA TRP A 62 -21.12 -12.54 -1.68
C TRP A 62 -21.20 -13.72 -0.71
N ASP A 63 -21.90 -14.79 -1.08
CA ASP A 63 -22.09 -15.96 -0.22
C ASP A 63 -20.76 -16.66 0.15
N PRO A 64 -19.73 -16.74 -0.73
CA PRO A 64 -18.41 -17.20 -0.34
C PRO A 64 -17.73 -16.30 0.70
N ILE A 65 -17.86 -14.98 0.57
CA ILE A 65 -17.30 -14.01 1.54
C ILE A 65 -17.97 -14.17 2.90
N VAL A 66 -19.30 -14.30 2.93
CA VAL A 66 -20.06 -14.53 4.18
C VAL A 66 -19.72 -15.88 4.81
N LYS A 67 -19.47 -16.90 4.00
CA LYS A 67 -19.08 -18.23 4.48
C LYS A 67 -17.66 -18.23 5.06
N ASP A 68 -16.75 -17.48 4.46
CA ASP A 68 -15.39 -17.27 4.96
C ASP A 68 -15.39 -16.46 6.26
N ALA A 69 -16.31 -15.50 6.38
CA ALA A 69 -16.58 -14.74 7.60
C ALA A 69 -17.23 -15.56 8.73
N GLY A 70 -17.64 -16.81 8.48
CA GLY A 70 -18.25 -17.69 9.49
C GLY A 70 -17.22 -18.54 10.25
N ALA A 71 -17.67 -19.19 11.33
CA ALA A 71 -16.84 -19.97 12.26
C ALA A 71 -15.98 -21.13 11.67
N ALA A 72 -16.08 -21.41 10.37
CA ALA A 72 -15.35 -22.48 9.70
C ALA A 72 -14.07 -22.01 8.96
N GLY A 73 -13.92 -20.70 8.68
CA GLY A 73 -12.68 -20.09 8.17
C GLY A 73 -12.08 -20.67 6.87
N ASP A 74 -12.86 -21.40 6.06
CA ASP A 74 -12.41 -21.94 4.78
C ASP A 74 -13.57 -22.05 3.78
N ALA A 75 -13.78 -20.98 3.02
CA ALA A 75 -14.62 -21.04 1.83
C ALA A 75 -13.81 -21.52 0.61
N GLY A 76 -14.03 -22.77 0.20
CA GLY A 76 -13.47 -23.28 -1.06
C GLY A 76 -13.92 -22.44 -2.26
N TYR A 77 -13.00 -21.66 -2.82
CA TYR A 77 -13.24 -20.82 -4.01
C TYR A 77 -13.40 -21.69 -5.27
N SER A 78 -14.39 -21.38 -6.10
CA SER A 78 -14.57 -22.02 -7.41
C SER A 78 -13.56 -21.47 -8.45
N PRO A 79 -13.30 -22.19 -9.55
CA PRO A 79 -12.51 -21.68 -10.68
C PRO A 79 -13.08 -20.38 -11.27
N GLU A 80 -14.41 -20.24 -11.27
CA GLU A 80 -15.13 -19.06 -11.75
C GLU A 80 -14.82 -17.83 -10.88
N ASN A 81 -14.90 -17.99 -9.56
CA ASN A 81 -14.56 -16.93 -8.61
C ASN A 81 -13.10 -16.53 -8.77
N THR A 82 -12.22 -17.52 -8.89
CA THR A 82 -10.78 -17.30 -9.06
C THR A 82 -10.47 -16.49 -10.33
N ALA A 83 -11.08 -16.85 -11.46
CA ALA A 83 -10.90 -16.15 -12.73
C ALA A 83 -11.46 -14.71 -12.65
N LEU A 84 -12.61 -14.53 -12.02
CA LEU A 84 -13.22 -13.21 -11.82
C LEU A 84 -12.32 -12.31 -10.97
N TYR A 85 -11.85 -12.79 -9.82
CA TYR A 85 -10.92 -12.03 -8.97
C TYR A 85 -9.60 -11.71 -9.69
N ALA A 86 -9.00 -12.68 -10.37
CA ALA A 86 -7.74 -12.47 -11.09
C ALA A 86 -7.89 -11.42 -12.21
N THR A 87 -8.98 -11.50 -12.98
CA THR A 87 -9.28 -10.54 -14.06
C THR A 87 -9.54 -9.15 -13.51
N THR A 88 -10.32 -9.05 -12.43
CA THR A 88 -10.59 -7.76 -11.78
C THR A 88 -9.31 -7.13 -11.24
N VAL A 89 -8.44 -7.90 -10.57
CA VAL A 89 -7.15 -7.38 -10.08
C VAL A 89 -6.28 -6.89 -11.24
N LEU A 90 -6.12 -7.68 -12.29
CA LEU A 90 -5.33 -7.30 -13.46
C LEU A 90 -5.88 -6.01 -14.10
N LEU A 91 -7.19 -5.92 -14.27
CA LEU A 91 -7.86 -4.77 -14.85
C LEU A 91 -7.72 -3.52 -13.96
N CYS A 92 -7.86 -3.67 -12.64
CA CYS A 92 -7.61 -2.61 -11.68
C CYS A 92 -6.16 -2.09 -11.78
N VAL A 93 -5.16 -2.97 -11.89
CA VAL A 93 -3.75 -2.55 -12.03
C VAL A 93 -3.56 -1.71 -13.29
N VAL A 94 -4.07 -2.16 -14.44
CA VAL A 94 -3.93 -1.42 -15.72
C VAL A 94 -4.64 -0.07 -15.65
N VAL A 95 -5.88 -0.03 -15.15
CA VAL A 95 -6.67 1.20 -15.06
C VAL A 95 -6.05 2.19 -14.08
N LEU A 96 -5.69 1.74 -12.87
CA LEU A 96 -5.10 2.62 -11.84
C LEU A 96 -3.74 3.15 -12.26
N GLN A 97 -2.88 2.32 -12.86
CA GLN A 97 -1.59 2.77 -13.41
C GLN A 97 -1.80 3.90 -14.43
N ALA A 98 -2.73 3.70 -15.37
CA ALA A 98 -3.02 4.67 -16.41
C ALA A 98 -3.56 5.99 -15.81
N VAL A 99 -4.49 5.90 -14.85
CA VAL A 99 -5.09 7.06 -14.17
C VAL A 99 -4.04 7.82 -13.36
N PHE A 100 -3.23 7.13 -12.55
CA PHE A 100 -2.19 7.77 -11.72
C PHE A 100 -1.14 8.48 -12.57
N ARG A 101 -0.74 7.85 -13.69
CA ARG A 101 0.15 8.48 -14.67
C ARG A 101 -0.46 9.75 -15.26
N LYS A 102 -1.74 9.72 -15.63
CA LYS A 102 -2.43 10.89 -16.19
C LYS A 102 -2.65 12.01 -15.19
N LEU A 103 -2.85 11.66 -13.92
CA LEU A 103 -2.94 12.59 -12.80
C LEU A 103 -1.57 13.15 -12.37
N THR A 104 -0.47 12.72 -12.99
CA THR A 104 0.90 13.15 -12.66
C THR A 104 1.20 13.01 -11.17
N LEU A 105 0.66 11.95 -10.54
CA LEU A 105 0.90 11.69 -9.12
C LEU A 105 2.38 11.35 -8.90
N PRO A 106 2.98 11.76 -7.77
CA PRO A 106 4.36 11.39 -7.47
C PRO A 106 4.49 9.87 -7.42
N ALA A 107 5.35 9.31 -8.27
CA ALA A 107 5.64 7.87 -8.35
C ALA A 107 7.10 7.58 -7.97
N ASP A 108 7.66 8.41 -7.10
CA ASP A 108 9.05 8.31 -6.64
C ASP A 108 9.19 7.35 -5.44
N ASP A 109 10.44 7.08 -5.04
CA ASP A 109 10.74 6.26 -3.86
C ASP A 109 10.01 6.75 -2.60
N ARG A 110 9.75 8.06 -2.49
CA ARG A 110 9.06 8.68 -1.35
C ARG A 110 7.61 8.21 -1.28
N MET A 111 6.91 8.19 -2.41
CA MET A 111 5.56 7.64 -2.50
C MET A 111 5.51 6.19 -2.06
N MET A 112 6.47 5.39 -2.50
CA MET A 112 6.52 3.99 -2.13
C MET A 112 6.71 3.78 -0.62
N TYR A 113 7.59 4.56 0.04
CA TYR A 113 7.67 4.52 1.50
C TYR A 113 6.34 4.88 2.17
N ALA A 114 5.61 5.86 1.62
CA ALA A 114 4.30 6.20 2.14
C ALA A 114 3.33 5.02 2.03
N LEU A 115 3.26 4.35 0.88
CA LEU A 115 2.39 3.20 0.64
C LEU A 115 2.76 1.96 1.46
N ILE A 116 4.05 1.69 1.69
CA ILE A 116 4.50 0.57 2.53
C ILE A 116 3.89 0.64 3.93
N VAL A 117 3.76 1.85 4.48
CA VAL A 117 3.18 2.01 5.81
C VAL A 117 1.69 1.64 5.83
N TRP A 118 0.94 1.90 4.74
CA TRP A 118 -0.44 1.44 4.60
C TRP A 118 -0.54 -0.08 4.45
N VAL A 119 0.45 -0.70 3.80
CA VAL A 119 0.57 -2.17 3.74
C VAL A 119 0.82 -2.75 5.13
N ILE A 120 1.52 -2.04 6.03
CA ILE A 120 1.74 -2.46 7.43
C ILE A 120 0.47 -2.25 8.28
N LEU A 121 -0.30 -1.19 8.02
CA LEU A 121 -1.53 -0.91 8.76
C LEU A 121 -2.57 -2.03 8.62
N ALA A 122 -2.71 -2.61 7.42
CA ALA A 122 -3.67 -3.68 7.15
C ALA A 122 -3.52 -4.91 8.08
N PRO A 123 -2.35 -5.57 8.18
CA PRO A 123 -2.17 -6.68 9.10
C PRO A 123 -2.26 -6.26 10.57
N VAL A 124 -1.90 -5.02 10.94
CA VAL A 124 -2.08 -4.54 12.33
C VAL A 124 -3.55 -4.53 12.72
N LEU A 125 -4.43 -4.00 11.85
CA LEU A 125 -5.87 -4.03 12.10
C LEU A 125 -6.44 -5.44 12.04
N ARG A 126 -5.94 -6.28 11.13
CA ARG A 126 -6.38 -7.67 11.01
C ARG A 126 -6.04 -8.49 12.26
N VAL A 127 -4.85 -8.32 12.82
CA VAL A 127 -4.45 -8.99 14.07
C VAL A 127 -5.32 -8.54 15.25
N LEU A 128 -5.76 -7.28 15.26
CA LEU A 128 -6.70 -6.80 16.27
C LEU A 128 -8.10 -7.41 16.08
N GLU A 129 -8.56 -7.55 14.85
CA GLU A 129 -9.81 -8.27 14.56
C GLU A 129 -9.73 -9.75 14.94
N ASP A 130 -8.67 -10.47 14.55
CA ASP A 130 -8.47 -11.88 14.93
C ASP A 130 -8.32 -12.05 16.47
N SER A 131 -8.04 -10.97 17.20
CA SER A 131 -8.00 -10.95 18.66
C SER A 131 -9.36 -10.68 19.32
N ASP A 132 -10.45 -10.56 18.55
CA ASP A 132 -11.78 -10.14 19.02
C ASP A 132 -11.75 -8.77 19.72
N PHE A 133 -10.88 -7.87 19.28
CA PHE A 133 -10.81 -6.52 19.85
C PHE A 133 -12.07 -5.72 19.50
N PHE A 134 -12.52 -5.79 18.24
CA PHE A 134 -13.59 -4.94 17.75
C PHE A 134 -14.97 -5.42 18.20
N ASN A 135 -15.87 -4.46 18.49
CA ASN A 135 -17.27 -4.78 18.77
C ASN A 135 -17.95 -5.40 17.53
N SER A 136 -18.93 -6.28 17.73
CA SER A 136 -19.67 -7.01 16.69
C SER A 136 -20.32 -6.12 15.62
N ASP A 137 -20.61 -4.86 15.95
CA ASP A 137 -21.21 -3.89 15.01
C ASP A 137 -20.22 -3.38 13.95
N ILE A 138 -18.92 -3.39 14.27
CA ILE A 138 -17.83 -2.84 13.43
C ILE A 138 -16.97 -3.95 12.85
N ASP A 139 -16.97 -5.12 13.48
CA ASP A 139 -16.12 -6.26 13.13
C ASP A 139 -16.17 -6.63 11.64
N TRP A 140 -17.37 -6.61 11.04
CA TRP A 140 -17.56 -6.90 9.60
C TRP A 140 -16.78 -5.97 8.65
N LEU A 141 -16.42 -4.75 9.07
CA LEU A 141 -15.60 -3.82 8.28
C LEU A 141 -14.14 -4.26 8.15
N LEU A 142 -13.68 -5.14 9.05
CA LEU A 142 -12.29 -5.58 9.18
C LEU A 142 -12.08 -7.03 8.72
N ILE A 143 -13.13 -7.64 8.20
CA ILE A 143 -13.10 -8.94 7.52
C ILE A 143 -12.54 -8.81 6.10
N SER A 144 -11.79 -9.81 5.64
CA SER A 144 -11.33 -9.88 4.26
C SER A 144 -12.50 -10.18 3.30
N PRO A 145 -12.64 -9.49 2.15
CA PRO A 145 -11.74 -8.48 1.58
C PRO A 145 -12.08 -7.02 1.96
N ILE A 146 -13.14 -6.78 2.73
CA ILE A 146 -13.73 -5.46 3.03
C ILE A 146 -12.70 -4.52 3.67
N ILE A 147 -11.83 -5.04 4.54
CA ILE A 147 -10.76 -4.26 5.18
C ILE A 147 -9.89 -3.49 4.17
N HIS A 148 -9.61 -4.05 3.00
CA HIS A 148 -8.79 -3.40 1.97
C HIS A 148 -9.51 -2.21 1.34
N ILE A 149 -10.83 -2.32 1.14
CA ILE A 149 -11.66 -1.23 0.62
C ILE A 149 -11.76 -0.12 1.66
N HIS A 150 -11.99 -0.48 2.92
CA HIS A 150 -12.03 0.46 4.03
C HIS A 150 -10.72 1.25 4.16
N LEU A 151 -9.58 0.56 4.15
CA LEU A 151 -8.26 1.18 4.20
C LEU A 151 -7.96 2.01 2.95
N ALA A 152 -8.40 1.58 1.77
CA ALA A 152 -8.27 2.36 0.54
C ALA A 152 -9.05 3.68 0.63
N ILE A 153 -10.23 3.70 1.26
CA ILE A 153 -11.00 4.93 1.50
C ILE A 153 -10.19 5.90 2.37
N TRP A 154 -9.61 5.44 3.47
CA TRP A 154 -8.75 6.26 4.32
C TRP A 154 -7.51 6.78 3.59
N LEU A 155 -6.87 5.93 2.79
CA LEU A 155 -5.69 6.28 2.00
C LEU A 155 -6.04 7.39 0.99
N VAL A 156 -7.09 7.20 0.20
CA VAL A 156 -7.52 8.17 -0.81
C VAL A 156 -7.97 9.48 -0.16
N ALA A 157 -8.76 9.40 0.91
CA ALA A 157 -9.21 10.59 1.65
C ALA A 157 -8.02 11.39 2.21
N THR A 158 -7.05 10.70 2.82
CA THR A 158 -5.82 11.34 3.34
C THR A 158 -5.03 12.00 2.22
N GLY A 159 -4.87 11.33 1.08
CA GLY A 159 -4.18 11.87 -0.09
C GLY A 159 -4.86 13.13 -0.65
N ILE A 160 -6.18 13.09 -0.82
CA ILE A 160 -6.97 14.23 -1.30
C ILE A 160 -6.89 15.41 -0.33
N ILE A 161 -7.13 15.18 0.97
CA ILE A 161 -7.08 16.22 2.01
C ILE A 161 -5.70 16.88 2.02
N SER A 162 -4.64 16.06 2.00
CA SER A 162 -3.26 16.57 2.07
C SER A 162 -2.88 17.36 0.83
N HIS A 163 -3.23 16.86 -0.36
CA HIS A 163 -2.94 17.54 -1.62
C HIS A 163 -3.74 18.86 -1.76
N THR A 164 -5.03 18.84 -1.45
CA THR A 164 -5.89 20.03 -1.60
C THR A 164 -5.54 21.14 -0.60
N LEU A 165 -5.22 20.79 0.64
CA LEU A 165 -4.94 21.78 1.68
C LEU A 165 -3.51 22.31 1.63
N ALA A 166 -2.54 21.45 1.34
CA ALA A 166 -1.13 21.79 1.46
C ALA A 166 -0.34 21.76 0.15
N GLY A 167 -0.87 21.16 -0.93
CA GLY A 167 -0.18 21.03 -2.21
C GLY A 167 0.13 22.35 -2.91
N LYS A 168 -0.65 23.41 -2.63
CA LYS A 168 -0.37 24.77 -3.12
C LYS A 168 0.98 25.36 -2.64
N TRP A 169 1.58 24.78 -1.62
CA TRP A 169 2.86 25.21 -1.06
C TRP A 169 4.03 24.27 -1.40
N ASP A 170 3.81 23.21 -2.19
CA ASP A 170 4.84 22.19 -2.47
C ASP A 170 6.08 22.76 -3.18
N ASN A 171 5.92 23.81 -3.99
CA ASN A 171 7.00 24.47 -4.73
C ASN A 171 7.50 25.77 -4.07
N SER A 172 6.97 26.14 -2.90
CA SER A 172 7.37 27.38 -2.22
C SER A 172 8.68 27.18 -1.46
N THR A 173 9.64 28.08 -1.68
CA THR A 173 10.91 28.12 -0.94
C THR A 173 10.84 29.01 0.30
N GLU A 174 9.71 29.66 0.56
CA GLU A 174 9.53 30.54 1.70
C GLU A 174 9.27 29.74 2.99
N ASP A 175 10.01 30.08 4.06
CA ASP A 175 9.81 29.46 5.36
C ASP A 175 8.38 29.62 5.87
N SER A 176 7.77 30.78 5.65
CA SER A 176 6.40 31.06 6.11
C SER A 176 5.36 30.10 5.53
N ASP A 177 5.53 29.68 4.28
CA ASP A 177 4.64 28.76 3.60
C ASP A 177 4.86 27.32 4.04
N ARG A 178 6.11 26.94 4.29
CA ARG A 178 6.45 25.63 4.87
C ARG A 178 5.84 25.47 6.26
N GLU A 179 5.87 26.52 7.07
CA GLU A 179 5.24 26.51 8.40
C GLU A 179 3.72 26.43 8.35
N LYS A 180 3.07 27.18 7.45
CA LYS A 180 1.62 27.07 7.22
C LYS A 180 1.24 25.67 6.77
N SER A 181 1.95 25.12 5.80
CA SER A 181 1.74 23.79 5.25
C SER A 181 1.85 22.71 6.34
N ARG A 182 2.89 22.77 7.17
CA ARG A 182 3.07 21.90 8.35
C ARG A 182 1.92 22.03 9.35
N THR A 183 1.54 23.26 9.68
CA THR A 183 0.51 23.53 10.69
C THR A 183 -0.85 23.04 10.24
N VAL A 184 -1.23 23.33 8.99
CA VAL A 184 -2.49 22.89 8.39
C VAL A 184 -2.55 21.37 8.36
N LEU A 185 -1.50 20.69 7.86
CA LEU A 185 -1.47 19.23 7.83
C LEU A 185 -1.52 18.60 9.22
N PHE A 186 -0.78 19.15 10.19
CA PHE A 186 -0.78 18.62 11.55
C PHE A 186 -2.17 18.70 12.19
N ILE A 187 -2.85 19.84 12.04
CA ILE A 187 -4.20 20.03 12.59
C ILE A 187 -5.20 19.12 11.86
N THR A 188 -5.22 19.11 10.53
CA THR A 188 -6.22 18.36 9.78
C THR A 188 -6.02 16.86 9.87
N LEU A 189 -4.78 16.37 9.76
CA LEU A 189 -4.49 14.94 9.93
C LEU A 189 -4.58 14.51 11.38
N GLY A 190 -4.33 15.39 12.35
CA GLY A 190 -4.60 15.13 13.77
C GLY A 190 -6.09 14.96 14.06
N LEU A 191 -6.96 15.79 13.47
CA LEU A 191 -8.40 15.62 13.54
C LEU A 191 -8.87 14.34 12.83
N LEU A 192 -8.27 14.02 11.67
CA LEU A 192 -8.54 12.78 10.96
C LEU A 192 -8.12 11.56 11.77
N LEU A 193 -6.99 11.64 12.49
CA LEU A 193 -6.49 10.57 13.37
C LEU A 193 -7.43 10.40 14.57
N PHE A 194 -7.94 11.49 15.13
CA PHE A 194 -8.96 11.46 16.17
C PHE A 194 -10.26 10.81 15.67
N LEU A 195 -10.71 11.16 14.46
CA LEU A 195 -11.88 10.54 13.84
C LEU A 195 -11.67 9.04 13.63
N HIS A 196 -10.51 8.63 13.09
CA HIS A 196 -10.15 7.23 12.91
C HIS A 196 -10.14 6.46 14.23
N TRP A 197 -9.57 7.04 15.29
CA TRP A 197 -9.59 6.47 16.64
C TRP A 197 -11.01 6.33 17.19
N SER A 198 -11.81 7.39 17.07
CA SER A 198 -13.18 7.42 17.59
C SER A 198 -14.12 6.46 16.86
N LEU A 199 -13.93 6.26 15.55
CA LEU A 199 -14.77 5.35 14.77
C LEU A 199 -14.39 3.88 14.99
N LEU A 200 -13.10 3.56 15.08
CA LEU A 200 -12.64 2.16 15.08
C LEU A 200 -12.34 1.61 16.47
N TYR A 201 -11.68 2.39 17.33
CA TYR A 201 -11.13 1.88 18.60
C TYR A 201 -12.00 2.19 19.80
N GLN A 202 -12.50 3.42 19.88
CA GLN A 202 -13.30 3.89 21.02
C GLN A 202 -14.52 3.00 21.32
N PRO A 203 -15.31 2.52 20.34
CA PRO A 203 -16.51 1.71 20.62
C PRO A 203 -16.17 0.37 21.28
N SER A 204 -14.95 -0.13 21.05
CA SER A 204 -14.45 -1.41 21.52
C SER A 204 -13.91 -1.37 22.96
N TYR A 205 -13.87 -0.21 23.61
CA TYR A 205 -13.41 -0.15 25.00
C TYR A 205 -14.46 -0.60 26.00
N SER A 206 -15.74 -0.56 25.63
CA SER A 206 -16.83 -1.03 26.50
C SER A 206 -17.05 -2.54 26.45
N THR A 207 -16.52 -3.22 25.43
CA THR A 207 -16.67 -4.68 25.28
C THR A 207 -15.73 -5.46 26.21
N HIS A 208 -14.61 -4.86 26.61
CA HIS A 208 -13.56 -5.50 27.40
C HIS A 208 -13.37 -4.81 28.76
N PRO A 209 -14.04 -5.26 29.83
CA PRO A 209 -14.02 -4.56 31.13
C PRO A 209 -12.66 -4.62 31.84
N ASP A 210 -11.82 -5.61 31.56
CA ASP A 210 -10.51 -5.81 32.18
C ASP A 210 -9.34 -5.17 31.39
N ILE A 211 -9.67 -4.26 30.46
CA ILE A 211 -8.69 -3.66 29.55
C ILE A 211 -7.73 -2.71 30.31
N SER A 212 -6.42 -2.95 30.16
CA SER A 212 -5.42 -2.04 30.73
C SER A 212 -5.40 -0.70 29.99
N MET A 213 -5.82 0.37 30.67
CA MET A 213 -5.88 1.72 30.11
C MET A 213 -4.51 2.34 29.85
N PHE A 214 -3.42 1.80 30.41
CA PHE A 214 -2.08 2.38 30.28
C PHE A 214 -1.63 2.49 28.82
N TRP A 215 -1.73 1.38 28.07
CA TRP A 215 -1.31 1.32 26.67
C TRP A 215 -2.26 2.10 25.76
N ILE A 216 -3.56 2.07 26.05
CA ILE A 216 -4.58 2.86 25.32
C ILE A 216 -4.32 4.35 25.50
N ALA A 217 -4.08 4.81 26.74
CA ALA A 217 -3.80 6.21 27.03
C ALA A 217 -2.49 6.69 26.39
N LEU A 218 -1.49 5.81 26.27
CA LEU A 218 -0.22 6.13 25.61
C LEU A 218 -0.31 6.07 24.07
N SER A 219 -1.27 5.34 23.51
CA SER A 219 -1.41 5.11 22.07
C SER A 219 -1.59 6.41 21.29
N PHE A 220 -2.57 7.24 21.66
CA PHE A 220 -2.94 8.43 20.91
C PHE A 220 -1.87 9.54 20.99
N PRO A 221 -1.28 9.88 22.16
CA PRO A 221 -0.17 10.82 22.23
C PRO A 221 1.05 10.37 21.43
N THR A 222 1.37 9.06 21.44
CA THR A 222 2.52 8.53 20.69
C THR A 222 2.26 8.56 19.18
N ALA A 223 1.04 8.22 18.75
CA ALA A 223 0.62 8.34 17.36
C ALA A 223 0.66 9.81 16.88
N LEU A 224 0.16 10.75 17.69
CA LEU A 224 0.19 12.18 17.38
C LEU A 224 1.62 12.72 17.32
N TYR A 225 2.50 12.27 18.22
CA TYR A 225 3.92 12.59 18.17
C TYR A 225 4.59 12.07 16.89
N CYS A 226 4.30 10.82 16.49
CA CYS A 226 4.81 10.26 15.24
C CYS A 226 4.33 11.07 14.03
N LEU A 227 3.05 11.42 14.00
CA LEU A 227 2.45 12.26 12.95
C LEU A 227 3.20 13.59 12.84
N PHE A 228 3.39 14.29 13.96
CA PHE A 228 4.13 15.54 14.03
C PHE A 228 5.59 15.39 13.56
N TYR A 229 6.28 14.37 14.08
CA TYR A 229 7.67 14.08 13.76
C TYR A 229 7.84 13.84 12.25
N LEU A 230 6.99 13.02 11.64
CA LEU A 230 7.09 12.72 10.21
C LEU A 230 6.79 13.94 9.34
N ILE A 231 5.77 14.74 9.67
CA ILE A 231 5.49 15.99 8.93
C ILE A 231 6.72 16.91 8.94
N ILE A 232 7.45 17.00 10.05
CA ILE A 232 8.69 17.78 10.14
C ILE A 232 9.80 17.15 9.30
N ARG A 233 10.01 15.84 9.43
CA ARG A 233 11.13 15.14 8.77
C ARG A 233 10.97 15.03 7.26
N THR A 234 9.73 15.04 6.77
CA THR A 234 9.42 14.99 5.33
C THR A 234 8.98 16.35 4.82
N ALA A 235 9.49 17.45 5.38
CA ALA A 235 9.08 18.80 4.98
C ALA A 235 9.34 19.11 3.50
N ASP A 236 10.38 18.52 2.89
CA ASP A 236 10.74 18.65 1.47
C ASP A 236 10.02 17.66 0.54
N TRP A 237 9.04 16.92 1.06
CA TRP A 237 8.27 15.95 0.27
C TRP A 237 6.96 16.60 -0.20
N PRO A 238 6.41 16.16 -1.36
CA PRO A 238 5.10 16.61 -1.80
C PRO A 238 4.05 16.41 -0.71
N ALA A 239 3.10 17.36 -0.58
CA ALA A 239 2.11 17.34 0.49
C ALA A 239 1.30 16.04 0.51
N LEU A 240 0.97 15.49 -0.66
CA LEU A 240 0.28 14.21 -0.80
C LEU A 240 1.08 13.08 -0.13
N THR A 241 2.35 12.90 -0.52
CA THR A 241 3.22 11.86 0.03
C THR A 241 3.47 12.04 1.53
N ARG A 242 3.70 13.28 1.96
CA ARG A 242 3.88 13.64 3.38
C ARG A 242 2.65 13.31 4.21
N GLY A 243 1.46 13.59 3.71
CA GLY A 243 0.21 13.26 4.39
C GLY A 243 0.01 11.74 4.53
N LEU A 244 0.23 11.01 3.43
CA LEU A 244 0.09 9.55 3.43
C LEU A 244 1.06 8.85 4.39
N ILE A 245 2.35 9.23 4.39
CA ILE A 245 3.34 8.60 5.27
C ILE A 245 3.10 8.94 6.75
N SER A 246 2.76 10.20 7.05
CA SER A 246 2.54 10.65 8.43
C SER A 246 1.29 10.03 9.04
N PHE A 247 0.17 10.06 8.33
CA PHE A 247 -1.09 9.49 8.81
C PHE A 247 -1.02 7.96 8.90
N GLY A 248 -0.54 7.28 7.85
CA GLY A 248 -0.41 5.82 7.87
C GLY A 248 0.50 5.33 9.01
N SER A 249 1.57 6.06 9.33
CA SER A 249 2.48 5.67 10.42
C SER A 249 1.83 5.88 11.77
N ALA A 250 1.12 6.99 11.95
CA ALA A 250 0.41 7.30 13.17
C ALA A 250 -0.70 6.28 13.47
N THR A 251 -1.50 5.90 12.46
CA THR A 251 -2.53 4.87 12.62
C THR A 251 -1.94 3.47 12.85
N SER A 252 -0.81 3.15 12.24
CA SER A 252 -0.09 1.89 12.50
C SER A 252 0.40 1.82 13.95
N ILE A 253 0.99 2.91 14.47
CA ILE A 253 1.39 3.01 15.87
C ILE A 253 0.16 2.88 16.78
N LEU A 254 -0.94 3.57 16.45
CA LEU A 254 -2.17 3.47 17.21
C LEU A 254 -2.62 2.01 17.35
N GLY A 255 -2.65 1.25 16.25
CA GLY A 255 -3.02 -0.17 16.27
C GLY A 255 -2.02 -1.04 17.03
N LEU A 256 -0.71 -0.84 16.86
CA LEU A 256 0.31 -1.58 17.59
C LEU A 256 0.23 -1.41 19.10
N PHE A 257 -0.13 -0.21 19.59
CA PHE A 257 -0.34 0.00 21.02
C PHE A 257 -1.57 -0.74 21.57
N HIS A 258 -2.62 -0.90 20.77
CA HIS A 258 -3.76 -1.74 21.14
C HIS A 258 -3.39 -3.22 21.13
N TRP A 259 -2.50 -3.63 20.22
CA TRP A 259 -1.95 -4.99 20.25
C TRP A 259 -1.06 -5.23 21.47
N PHE A 260 -0.22 -4.27 21.88
CA PHE A 260 0.52 -4.36 23.14
C PHE A 260 -0.41 -4.38 24.35
N GLN A 261 -1.52 -3.66 24.29
CA GLN A 261 -2.55 -3.73 25.32
C GLN A 261 -3.11 -5.16 25.43
N PHE A 262 -3.46 -5.80 24.31
CA PHE A 262 -3.91 -7.20 24.29
C PHE A 262 -2.88 -8.16 24.91
N ILE A 263 -1.59 -7.99 24.60
CA ILE A 263 -0.51 -8.80 25.20
C ILE A 263 -0.44 -8.57 26.72
N ALA A 264 -0.63 -7.33 27.18
CA ALA A 264 -0.52 -6.98 28.59
C ALA A 264 -1.71 -7.44 29.43
N SER A 265 -2.92 -7.41 28.86
CA SER A 265 -4.15 -7.90 29.50
C SER A 265 -4.99 -8.66 28.46
N PRO A 266 -4.68 -9.96 28.22
CA PRO A 266 -5.42 -10.78 27.29
C PRO A 266 -6.86 -11.00 27.75
N TRP A 267 -7.81 -11.01 26.83
CA TRP A 267 -9.20 -11.37 27.08
C TRP A 267 -9.56 -12.71 26.41
N GLN A 268 -10.70 -13.26 26.78
CA GLN A 268 -11.20 -14.50 26.22
C GLN A 268 -11.70 -14.27 24.79
N GLN A 269 -11.11 -14.99 23.84
CA GLN A 269 -11.54 -14.97 22.44
C GLN A 269 -12.82 -15.82 22.26
N GLU A 270 -13.64 -15.52 21.25
CA GLU A 270 -14.84 -16.28 20.88
C GLU A 270 -14.51 -17.75 20.57
N SER A 271 -13.29 -18.03 20.13
CA SER A 271 -12.75 -19.39 19.95
C SER A 271 -12.59 -20.21 21.24
N GLY A 272 -12.88 -19.62 22.41
CA GLY A 272 -12.75 -20.25 23.72
C GLY A 272 -11.29 -20.43 24.18
N ARG A 273 -10.31 -19.95 23.42
CA ARG A 273 -8.90 -19.97 23.77
C ARG A 273 -8.56 -18.76 24.62
N ILE A 274 -8.08 -18.99 25.84
CA ILE A 274 -7.33 -17.99 26.60
C ILE A 274 -5.85 -18.34 26.37
N VAL A 275 -5.15 -17.54 25.57
CA VAL A 275 -3.73 -17.77 25.35
C VAL A 275 -2.96 -17.20 26.53
N GLU A 276 -2.66 -18.04 27.52
CA GLU A 276 -1.97 -17.65 28.77
C GLU A 276 -0.56 -17.09 28.53
N SER A 277 0.09 -17.42 27.41
CA SER A 277 1.37 -16.84 27.02
C SER A 277 1.53 -16.86 25.51
N GLN A 278 1.72 -15.67 24.90
CA GLN A 278 2.08 -15.53 23.49
C GLN A 278 3.60 -15.51 23.35
N PRO A 279 4.25 -16.55 22.80
CA PRO A 279 5.68 -16.52 22.57
C PRO A 279 6.03 -15.46 21.52
N LEU A 280 6.95 -14.54 21.84
CA LEU A 280 7.35 -13.44 20.95
C LEU A 280 8.41 -13.82 19.91
N TRP A 281 9.00 -15.01 20.00
CA TRP A 281 10.05 -15.44 19.07
C TRP A 281 9.60 -15.57 17.60
N PRO A 282 8.34 -15.91 17.25
CA PRO A 282 7.90 -15.93 15.85
C PRO A 282 8.00 -14.55 15.21
N VAL A 283 7.76 -13.47 15.96
CA VAL A 283 7.92 -12.09 15.48
C VAL A 283 9.38 -11.82 15.08
N LEU A 284 10.35 -12.34 15.84
CA LEU A 284 11.77 -12.19 15.52
C LEU A 284 12.16 -12.91 14.23
N ILE A 285 11.55 -14.06 13.92
CA ILE A 285 11.82 -14.78 12.68
C ILE A 285 11.10 -14.11 11.52
N VAL A 286 9.80 -13.85 11.66
CA VAL A 286 8.93 -13.33 10.60
C VAL A 286 9.25 -11.89 10.23
N LEU A 287 9.67 -11.05 11.18
CA LEU A 287 10.10 -9.67 10.88
C LEU A 287 11.63 -9.54 10.77
N GLY A 288 12.38 -10.25 11.62
CA GLY A 288 13.83 -10.08 11.71
C GLY A 288 14.58 -10.67 10.51
N LEU A 289 14.25 -11.88 10.06
CA LEU A 289 14.93 -12.45 8.88
C LEU A 289 14.68 -11.62 7.61
N PRO A 290 13.42 -11.23 7.28
CA PRO A 290 13.19 -10.35 6.14
C PRO A 290 13.87 -8.99 6.28
N ALA A 291 13.86 -8.38 7.47
CA ALA A 291 14.55 -7.12 7.69
C ALA A 291 16.06 -7.24 7.45
N LEU A 292 16.70 -8.34 7.87
CA LEU A 292 18.10 -8.61 7.60
C LEU A 292 18.38 -8.76 6.10
N VAL A 293 17.52 -9.48 5.37
CA VAL A 293 17.61 -9.60 3.90
C VAL A 293 17.50 -8.23 3.24
N CYS A 294 16.54 -7.39 3.64
CA CYS A 294 16.40 -6.03 3.11
C CYS A 294 17.62 -5.15 3.41
N VAL A 295 18.16 -5.22 4.63
CA VAL A 295 19.38 -4.48 4.99
C VAL A 295 20.56 -4.95 4.15
N TYR A 296 20.69 -6.25 3.90
CA TYR A 296 21.73 -6.81 3.04
C TYR A 296 21.58 -6.32 1.59
N LEU A 297 20.39 -6.46 0.99
CA LEU A 297 20.10 -6.03 -0.38
C LEU A 297 20.32 -4.52 -0.56
N TYR A 298 19.84 -3.72 0.40
CA TYR A 298 20.07 -2.29 0.40
C TYR A 298 21.55 -1.95 0.45
N ARG A 299 22.32 -2.55 1.36
CA ARG A 299 23.77 -2.31 1.44
C ARG A 299 24.50 -2.73 0.16
N TYR A 300 24.05 -3.81 -0.48
CA TYR A 300 24.64 -4.31 -1.71
C TYR A 300 24.38 -3.38 -2.91
N GLY A 301 23.17 -2.79 -3.02
CA GLY A 301 22.77 -1.97 -4.16
C GLY A 301 22.96 -0.45 -4.01
N LYS A 302 23.22 0.04 -2.79
CA LYS A 302 23.14 1.48 -2.47
C LYS A 302 24.09 2.35 -3.27
N ASP A 303 25.31 1.91 -3.50
CA ASP A 303 26.32 2.72 -4.20
C ASP A 303 25.99 2.81 -5.69
N ASP A 304 25.58 1.70 -6.31
CA ASP A 304 25.14 1.71 -7.72
C ASP A 304 23.85 2.52 -7.90
N ALA A 305 22.92 2.47 -6.95
CA ALA A 305 21.72 3.33 -6.95
C ALA A 305 22.06 4.82 -6.84
N ARG A 306 23.08 5.18 -6.05
CA ARG A 306 23.57 6.57 -5.98
C ARG A 306 24.23 7.00 -7.28
N HIS A 307 25.01 6.13 -7.91
CA HIS A 307 25.64 6.41 -9.19
C HIS A 307 24.59 6.61 -10.29
N MET A 308 23.54 5.79 -10.33
CA MET A 308 22.42 5.99 -11.27
C MET A 308 21.73 7.34 -11.10
N LYS A 309 21.51 7.75 -9.84
CA LYS A 309 20.92 9.06 -9.52
C LYS A 309 21.80 10.24 -9.96
N LEU A 310 23.12 10.08 -10.01
CA LEU A 310 24.04 11.10 -10.52
C LEU A 310 24.05 11.16 -12.05
N THR A 311 23.69 10.06 -12.73
CA THR A 311 23.60 9.99 -14.19
C THR A 311 22.21 10.35 -14.74
N ASP A 312 21.28 10.76 -13.87
CA ASP A 312 19.89 11.13 -14.23
C ASP A 312 19.07 9.98 -14.86
N TYR A 313 19.43 8.73 -14.54
CA TYR A 313 18.70 7.54 -14.98
C TYR A 313 18.05 6.81 -13.80
N GLU A 314 16.88 6.24 -14.03
CA GLU A 314 16.16 5.43 -13.04
C GLU A 314 16.45 3.93 -13.21
N PRO A 315 16.69 3.18 -12.10
CA PRO A 315 16.90 1.75 -12.16
C PRO A 315 15.70 1.01 -12.78
N GLY A 316 15.95 0.25 -13.84
CA GLY A 316 14.93 -0.58 -14.49
C GLY A 316 14.02 0.16 -15.48
N VAL A 317 14.26 1.45 -15.72
CA VAL A 317 13.49 2.27 -16.67
C VAL A 317 14.38 2.61 -17.86
N LEU A 318 13.87 2.45 -19.07
CA LEU A 318 14.58 2.82 -20.31
C LEU A 318 14.50 4.33 -20.56
N PRO A 319 15.47 4.93 -21.28
CA PRO A 319 15.42 6.34 -21.63
C PRO A 319 14.18 6.70 -22.44
N GLU A 320 13.71 7.95 -22.30
CA GLU A 320 12.51 8.41 -22.98
C GLU A 320 12.61 8.24 -24.51
N GLY A 321 11.53 7.76 -25.11
CA GLY A 321 11.46 7.57 -26.56
C GLY A 321 12.01 6.22 -27.04
N ILE A 322 12.70 5.44 -26.20
CA ILE A 322 13.26 4.14 -26.62
C ILE A 322 12.31 3.00 -26.27
N THR A 323 12.03 2.12 -27.22
CA THR A 323 11.18 0.95 -26.98
C THR A 323 11.98 -0.22 -26.39
N LEU A 324 11.31 -1.09 -25.62
CA LEU A 324 11.95 -2.31 -25.09
C LEU A 324 12.49 -3.18 -26.22
N LYS A 325 11.73 -3.32 -27.31
CA LYS A 325 12.12 -4.13 -28.46
C LYS A 325 13.40 -3.60 -29.12
N SER A 326 13.47 -2.30 -29.39
CA SER A 326 14.67 -1.69 -29.97
C SER A 326 15.88 -1.82 -29.04
N TRP A 327 15.67 -1.68 -27.73
CA TRP A 327 16.73 -1.85 -26.73
C TRP A 327 17.29 -3.27 -26.69
N GLU A 328 16.43 -4.28 -26.70
CA GLU A 328 16.82 -5.69 -26.72
C GLU A 328 17.55 -6.06 -28.02
N GLU A 329 17.11 -5.53 -29.16
CA GLU A 329 17.74 -5.75 -30.47
C GLU A 329 19.14 -5.12 -30.57
N ALA A 330 19.41 -4.05 -29.83
CA ALA A 330 20.72 -3.42 -29.79
C ALA A 330 21.79 -4.25 -29.07
N GLY A 331 21.39 -5.17 -28.19
CA GLY A 331 22.24 -6.16 -27.54
C GLY A 331 23.52 -5.58 -26.93
N ASP A 332 24.69 -6.07 -27.37
CA ASP A 332 25.99 -5.66 -26.81
C ASP A 332 26.29 -4.16 -26.98
N LYS A 333 25.62 -3.45 -27.90
CA LYS A 333 25.82 -2.01 -28.11
C LYS A 333 25.39 -1.17 -26.90
N VAL A 334 24.40 -1.65 -26.13
CA VAL A 334 23.90 -0.97 -24.92
C VAL A 334 24.56 -1.47 -23.63
N SER A 335 25.47 -2.46 -23.71
CA SER A 335 26.16 -3.03 -22.54
C SER A 335 27.00 -2.02 -21.74
N GLN A 336 27.45 -0.94 -22.41
CA GLN A 336 28.20 0.14 -21.77
C GLN A 336 27.29 1.22 -21.18
N HIS A 337 25.99 1.14 -21.40
CA HIS A 337 25.03 2.11 -20.88
C HIS A 337 24.90 1.97 -19.35
N PRO A 338 24.81 3.09 -18.60
CA PRO A 338 24.64 3.06 -17.14
C PRO A 338 23.48 2.18 -16.66
N ILE A 339 22.38 2.14 -17.43
CA ILE A 339 21.22 1.28 -17.15
C ILE A 339 21.65 -0.19 -17.16
N GLU A 340 22.32 -0.71 -18.19
CA GLU A 340 22.70 -2.12 -18.22
C GLU A 340 23.75 -2.50 -17.16
N GLN A 341 24.67 -1.57 -16.86
CA GLN A 341 25.75 -1.83 -15.91
C GLN A 341 25.28 -1.79 -14.46
N LEU A 342 24.44 -0.82 -14.11
CA LEU A 342 24.13 -0.47 -12.73
C LEU A 342 22.72 -0.91 -12.31
N SER A 343 21.76 -0.99 -13.23
CA SER A 343 20.34 -1.23 -12.92
C SER A 343 20.12 -2.47 -12.07
N ARG A 344 20.77 -3.61 -12.39
CA ARG A 344 20.55 -4.87 -11.65
C ARG A 344 20.88 -4.76 -10.16
N ARG A 345 21.95 -4.03 -9.82
CA ARG A 345 22.39 -3.85 -8.43
C ARG A 345 21.66 -2.68 -7.78
N ALA A 346 21.45 -1.59 -8.51
CA ALA A 346 20.68 -0.45 -8.05
C ALA A 346 19.23 -0.84 -7.68
N LEU A 347 18.60 -1.72 -8.46
CA LEU A 347 17.27 -2.28 -8.18
C LEU A 347 17.21 -3.00 -6.82
N MET A 348 18.30 -3.63 -6.35
CA MET A 348 18.32 -4.30 -5.05
C MET A 348 18.17 -3.32 -3.88
N ALA A 349 18.57 -2.06 -4.06
CA ALA A 349 18.37 -1.00 -3.07
C ALA A 349 17.03 -0.29 -3.20
N ASN A 350 16.23 -0.61 -4.23
CA ASN A 350 14.90 -0.06 -4.41
C ASN A 350 13.96 -0.62 -3.33
N PRO A 351 13.17 0.24 -2.64
CA PRO A 351 12.23 -0.20 -1.62
C PRO A 351 11.19 -1.23 -2.11
N MET A 352 10.89 -1.27 -3.41
CA MET A 352 9.95 -2.21 -4.02
C MET A 352 10.50 -3.63 -4.05
N VAL A 353 11.79 -3.77 -4.35
CA VAL A 353 12.48 -5.07 -4.35
C VAL A 353 12.64 -5.56 -2.92
N SER A 354 12.94 -4.64 -2.00
CA SER A 354 13.03 -4.94 -0.57
C SER A 354 11.68 -5.42 -0.02
N SER A 355 10.57 -4.76 -0.33
CA SER A 355 9.24 -5.15 0.15
C SER A 355 8.75 -6.47 -0.46
N ASN A 356 8.98 -6.72 -1.76
CA ASN A 356 8.66 -8.00 -2.40
C ASN A 356 9.52 -9.16 -1.87
N GLY A 357 10.78 -8.90 -1.51
CA GLY A 357 11.64 -9.86 -0.84
C GLY A 357 11.08 -10.28 0.52
N ILE A 358 10.57 -9.33 1.30
CA ILE A 358 9.90 -9.62 2.59
C ILE A 358 8.69 -10.53 2.37
N TRP A 359 7.84 -10.19 1.42
CA TRP A 359 6.60 -10.93 1.17
C TRP A 359 6.87 -12.36 0.68
N SER A 360 7.89 -12.55 -0.16
CA SER A 360 8.30 -13.86 -0.66
C SER A 360 8.88 -14.74 0.44
N VAL A 361 9.68 -14.16 1.35
CA VAL A 361 10.22 -14.88 2.52
C VAL A 361 9.11 -15.22 3.50
N MET A 362 8.19 -14.30 3.79
CA MET A 362 7.02 -14.55 4.64
C MET A 362 6.12 -15.66 4.08
N ARG A 363 5.85 -15.64 2.77
CA ARG A 363 5.06 -16.68 2.09
C ARG A 363 5.76 -18.04 2.11
N TRP A 364 7.08 -18.06 1.93
CA TRP A 364 7.87 -19.29 2.02
C TRP A 364 7.83 -19.88 3.44
N ILE A 365 7.99 -19.04 4.46
CA ILE A 365 7.89 -19.44 5.88
C ILE A 365 6.49 -19.97 6.19
N CYS A 366 5.42 -19.28 5.79
CA CYS A 366 4.04 -19.77 5.99
C CYS A 366 3.77 -21.10 5.27
N ASN A 367 4.35 -21.33 4.08
CA ASN A 367 4.14 -22.57 3.34
C ASN A 367 5.03 -23.74 3.79
N HIS A 368 6.15 -23.48 4.50
CA HIS A 368 7.15 -24.51 4.84
C HIS A 368 7.45 -24.65 6.34
N GLY A 369 6.79 -23.88 7.21
CA GLY A 369 6.98 -24.03 8.64
C GLY A 369 5.72 -23.69 9.39
N TRP A 370 4.94 -24.72 9.74
CA TRP A 370 4.17 -24.91 10.98
C TRP A 370 3.66 -26.37 10.98
N HIS A 371 4.58 -27.30 11.26
CA HIS A 371 4.29 -28.64 11.79
C HIS A 371 5.00 -28.78 13.14
#